data_AF-L0DXF4-F1
#
_entry.id   AF-L0DXF4-F1
#
_cell.length_a   1.000
_cell.length_b   1.000
_cell.length_c   1.000
_cell.angle_alpha   90.00
_cell.angle_beta   90.00
_cell.angle_gamma   90.00
#
_symmetry.space_group_name_H-M   'P 1'
#
loop_
_entity.id
_entity.type
_entity.pdbx_description
1 polymer ?
#
loop_
_entity_poly.entity_id
_entity_poly.type
_entity_poly.pdbx_seq_one_letter_code
_entity_poly.pdbx_strand_id
1 'polypeptide(L)'
;MSRVHITDVTLRDGHQSLIATRLRTEDMLPICAQLDRIGFHSLEAWGGATFDACIRFLKEDPWERLHRLKAALPNTPLQMLLRGQNLLGYRHYADDVVRSFVQRSAAGGIAIFRIFDAMNDIRNLRVAIEATREADAHAQGTICYTTSPVHTPRQFVAMAREMVEMGAQSVAIKDMAGLLTPSATHELVTDLVDAVDVPIHLHAHATSGLSELCHWQAIEAGCRHIETAISAFAGGTSHPPTESMVAALAGTRFDTGLDLAALQEIGAYFREVRKKYARFESGYTGVDTRVQTNQVPGGMISNLANQLRDQDALDQFDAVLVEIPKVREALGYPPLVTPTSQIVGTQAVMNILAGERYKVITNEVKHYLMGHYGRTPGPVNPIIRGKAIGNAEVVECRPADRIAPEMDQLRADVAELAVNEEDVLTYALFPEIGRQFLEQRAEGTLVPEPLNPPQATTAEGCPAPVEFNVTFHGETYHIKVTGSGHRREDSRPLYVTVDGLPEEVLLETLDEIDLAPATVSRSDTGKRARKGHPRRATRPGDVTTSMPGTVIDVLVSEGQQVTAGDPVLVLEAMKMESEIPAPVTGVVKAVNVTKGQAANPDDALIEIEA
;
A
#
# COMPACT_ATOMS: atom_id res chain seq x y z
N MET A 1 -29.61 21.54 -14.45
CA MET A 1 -28.52 21.59 -15.44
C MET A 1 -27.77 20.27 -15.38
N SER A 2 -27.38 19.69 -16.52
CA SER A 2 -26.75 18.36 -16.64
C SER A 2 -25.22 18.37 -16.66
N ARG A 3 -24.60 19.47 -16.22
CA ARG A 3 -23.13 19.64 -16.20
C ARG A 3 -22.46 18.54 -15.38
N VAL A 4 -21.35 18.01 -15.88
CA VAL A 4 -20.51 17.07 -15.14
C VAL A 4 -19.42 17.83 -14.38
N HIS A 5 -19.17 17.36 -13.17
CA HIS A 5 -18.21 17.89 -12.21
C HIS A 5 -17.05 16.91 -12.04
N ILE A 6 -15.83 17.43 -12.04
CA ILE A 6 -14.60 16.63 -11.91
C ILE A 6 -13.97 16.87 -10.55
N THR A 7 -13.65 15.78 -9.85
CA THR A 7 -12.66 15.80 -8.77
C THR A 7 -11.33 15.31 -9.33
N ASP A 8 -10.29 16.13 -9.23
CA ASP A 8 -8.95 15.71 -9.65
C ASP A 8 -8.20 15.06 -8.48
N VAL A 9 -7.61 13.89 -8.73
CA VAL A 9 -6.94 13.07 -7.70
C VAL A 9 -5.42 13.04 -7.85
N THR A 10 -4.85 13.93 -8.67
CA THR A 10 -3.40 13.94 -8.98
C THR A 10 -2.55 14.12 -7.73
N LEU A 11 -3.00 14.93 -6.77
CA LEU A 11 -2.29 15.23 -5.52
C LEU A 11 -2.42 14.14 -4.45
N ARG A 12 -3.23 13.10 -4.68
CA ARG A 12 -3.43 11.96 -3.75
C ARG A 12 -3.39 10.63 -4.48
N ASP A 13 -4.49 10.19 -5.10
CA ASP A 13 -4.57 8.82 -5.63
C ASP A 13 -3.72 8.59 -6.88
N GLY A 14 -3.52 9.62 -7.70
CA GLY A 14 -2.74 9.51 -8.93
C GLY A 14 -1.30 9.09 -8.65
N HIS A 15 -0.62 9.81 -7.75
CA HIS A 15 0.75 9.47 -7.35
C HIS A 15 0.83 8.29 -6.38
N GLN A 16 -0.21 8.06 -5.56
CA GLN A 16 -0.32 6.85 -4.75
C GLN A 16 -0.29 5.58 -5.62
N SER A 17 -0.94 5.64 -6.78
CA SER A 17 -1.07 4.51 -7.70
C SER A 17 0.16 4.29 -8.58
N LEU A 18 0.87 5.36 -8.97
CA LEU A 18 1.91 5.31 -10.00
C LEU A 18 3.34 5.41 -9.47
N ILE A 19 3.55 6.16 -8.39
CA ILE A 19 4.90 6.42 -7.83
C ILE A 19 4.94 6.15 -6.33
N ALA A 20 4.22 5.11 -5.88
CA ALA A 20 4.21 4.65 -4.50
C ALA A 20 4.00 5.76 -3.45
N THR A 21 3.14 6.73 -3.77
CA THR A 21 2.79 7.85 -2.87
C THR A 21 3.97 8.80 -2.57
N ARG A 22 4.95 8.91 -3.47
CA ARG A 22 6.18 9.67 -3.22
C ARG A 22 6.13 11.14 -3.63
N LEU A 23 5.05 11.64 -4.22
CA LEU A 23 4.96 13.06 -4.59
C LEU A 23 5.13 13.95 -3.35
N ARG A 24 6.11 14.85 -3.39
CA ARG A 24 6.49 15.73 -2.27
C ARG A 24 5.74 17.06 -2.30
N THR A 25 5.54 17.68 -1.14
CA THR A 25 4.87 18.99 -1.03
C THR A 25 5.56 20.07 -1.87
N GLU A 26 6.90 20.05 -1.97
CA GLU A 26 7.69 20.99 -2.77
C GLU A 26 7.37 20.97 -4.27
N ASP A 27 6.90 19.83 -4.79
CA ASP A 27 6.48 19.66 -6.19
C ASP A 27 4.96 19.85 -6.38
N MET A 28 4.18 19.91 -5.30
CA MET A 28 2.74 20.19 -5.38
C MET A 28 2.47 21.70 -5.39
N LEU A 29 3.15 22.44 -4.53
CA LEU A 29 2.86 23.86 -4.31
C LEU A 29 3.03 24.77 -5.53
N PRO A 30 4.05 24.61 -6.40
CA PRO A 30 4.27 25.53 -7.51
C PRO A 30 3.13 25.54 -8.55
N ILE A 31 2.34 24.48 -8.64
CA ILE A 31 1.24 24.33 -9.61
C ILE A 31 -0.15 24.59 -9.01
N CYS A 32 -0.24 24.78 -7.69
CA CYS A 32 -1.52 24.96 -6.98
C CYS A 32 -2.34 26.14 -7.52
N ALA A 33 -1.70 27.28 -7.84
CA ALA A 33 -2.41 28.44 -8.37
C ALA A 33 -3.09 28.18 -9.73
N GLN A 34 -2.50 27.33 -10.59
CA GLN A 34 -3.13 26.91 -11.83
C GLN A 34 -4.27 25.93 -11.56
N LEU A 35 -4.05 24.92 -10.71
CA LEU A 35 -5.08 23.95 -10.32
C LEU A 35 -6.33 24.65 -9.73
N ASP A 36 -6.13 25.64 -8.86
CA ASP A 36 -7.20 26.36 -8.18
C ASP A 36 -8.09 27.19 -9.11
N ARG A 37 -7.57 27.56 -10.30
CA ARG A 37 -8.29 28.36 -11.30
C ARG A 37 -9.11 27.53 -12.28
N ILE A 38 -8.88 26.22 -12.35
CA ILE A 38 -9.58 25.35 -13.32
C ILE A 38 -11.08 25.30 -13.04
N GLY A 39 -11.48 25.31 -11.76
CA GLY A 39 -12.87 25.14 -11.34
C GLY A 39 -13.28 23.68 -11.15
N PHE A 40 -12.36 22.84 -10.64
CA PHE A 40 -12.69 21.50 -10.17
C PHE A 40 -13.76 21.53 -9.07
N HIS A 41 -14.55 20.45 -8.97
CA HIS A 41 -15.46 20.26 -7.84
C HIS A 41 -14.69 20.12 -6.53
N SER A 42 -13.61 19.35 -6.56
CA SER A 42 -12.66 19.24 -5.47
C SER A 42 -11.30 18.77 -5.98
N LEU A 43 -10.27 18.97 -5.15
CA LEU A 43 -8.96 18.35 -5.32
C LEU A 43 -8.77 17.33 -4.20
N GLU A 44 -8.66 16.06 -4.55
CA GLU A 44 -8.31 15.05 -3.57
C GLU A 44 -6.79 15.11 -3.32
N ALA A 45 -6.41 15.58 -2.14
CA ALA A 45 -5.03 15.95 -1.83
C ALA A 45 -4.52 15.36 -0.50
N TRP A 46 -5.35 14.58 0.21
CA TRP A 46 -5.01 14.08 1.54
C TRP A 46 -5.69 12.75 1.89
N GLY A 47 -5.25 12.14 2.99
CA GLY A 47 -5.72 10.81 3.40
C GLY A 47 -5.13 9.68 2.54
N GLY A 48 -5.76 8.50 2.58
CA GLY A 48 -5.17 7.30 2.00
C GLY A 48 -3.77 7.00 2.58
N ALA A 49 -2.82 6.66 1.72
CA ALA A 49 -1.45 6.35 2.14
C ALA A 49 -0.56 7.59 2.31
N THR A 50 -1.05 8.80 1.97
CA THR A 50 -0.21 10.00 1.96
C THR A 50 0.32 10.36 3.34
N PHE A 51 -0.45 10.13 4.39
CA PHE A 51 -0.06 10.44 5.77
C PHE A 51 1.11 9.58 6.25
N ASP A 52 1.02 8.24 6.11
CA ASP A 52 2.13 7.32 6.41
C ASP A 52 3.34 7.64 5.54
N ALA A 53 3.14 7.90 4.24
CA ALA A 53 4.24 8.20 3.33
C ALA A 53 5.01 9.48 3.73
N CYS A 54 4.29 10.51 4.18
CA CYS A 54 4.87 11.76 4.67
C CYS A 54 5.85 11.50 5.83
N ILE A 55 5.38 10.85 6.91
CA ILE A 55 6.19 10.65 8.12
C ILE A 55 7.27 9.56 7.97
N ARG A 56 7.00 8.55 7.15
CA ARG A 56 7.89 7.40 7.00
C ARG A 56 9.00 7.64 5.99
N PHE A 57 8.65 8.12 4.80
CA PHE A 57 9.56 8.14 3.64
C PHE A 57 9.96 9.54 3.24
N LEU A 58 8.99 10.45 3.16
CA LEU A 58 9.24 11.82 2.70
C LEU A 58 9.76 12.72 3.81
N LYS A 59 9.68 12.26 5.06
CA LYS A 59 10.12 12.99 6.26
C LYS A 59 9.60 14.43 6.28
N GLU A 60 8.33 14.58 5.95
CA GLU A 60 7.59 15.83 6.01
C GLU A 60 6.34 15.66 6.87
N ASP A 61 5.89 16.75 7.48
CA ASP A 61 4.71 16.73 8.33
C ASP A 61 3.43 16.76 7.46
N PRO A 62 2.56 15.73 7.54
CA PRO A 62 1.35 15.67 6.73
C PRO A 62 0.35 16.79 7.07
N TRP A 63 0.33 17.29 8.31
CA TRP A 63 -0.54 18.42 8.71
C TRP A 63 -0.03 19.73 8.14
N GLU A 64 1.28 19.96 8.18
CA GLU A 64 1.89 21.12 7.51
C GLU A 64 1.65 21.09 6.00
N ARG A 65 1.75 19.91 5.37
CA ARG A 65 1.36 19.74 3.97
C ARG A 65 -0.09 20.17 3.75
N LEU A 66 -1.03 19.73 4.58
CA LEU A 66 -2.45 20.13 4.48
C LEU A 66 -2.61 21.65 4.59
N HIS A 67 -2.03 22.28 5.61
CA HIS A 67 -2.12 23.73 5.82
C HIS A 67 -1.56 24.52 4.63
N ARG A 68 -0.39 24.12 4.12
CA ARG A 68 0.25 24.77 2.97
C ARG A 68 -0.56 24.58 1.69
N LEU A 69 -1.11 23.39 1.46
CA LEU A 69 -1.99 23.13 0.32
C LEU A 69 -3.28 23.95 0.43
N LYS A 70 -3.90 24.03 1.61
CA LYS A 70 -5.12 24.83 1.79
C LYS A 70 -4.85 26.32 1.56
N ALA A 71 -3.71 26.83 2.01
CA ALA A 71 -3.30 28.20 1.73
C ALA A 71 -3.05 28.46 0.23
N ALA A 72 -2.51 27.48 -0.49
CA ALA A 72 -2.23 27.58 -1.92
C ALA A 72 -3.46 27.30 -2.82
N LEU A 73 -4.50 26.65 -2.27
CA LEU A 73 -5.75 26.27 -2.93
C LEU A 73 -6.96 26.88 -2.18
N PRO A 74 -7.10 28.22 -2.15
CA PRO A 74 -8.13 28.88 -1.37
C PRO A 74 -9.54 28.62 -1.91
N ASN A 75 -9.72 28.50 -3.23
CA ASN A 75 -11.04 28.47 -3.87
C ASN A 75 -11.59 27.06 -4.07
N THR A 76 -10.71 26.08 -4.31
CA THR A 76 -11.11 24.70 -4.61
C THR A 76 -11.23 23.89 -3.31
N PRO A 77 -12.36 23.20 -3.06
CA PRO A 77 -12.51 22.32 -1.91
C PRO A 77 -11.44 21.22 -1.90
N LEU A 78 -10.80 21.02 -0.74
CA LEU A 78 -9.90 19.87 -0.56
C LEU A 78 -10.70 18.66 -0.11
N GLN A 79 -10.46 17.53 -0.77
CA GLN A 79 -11.05 16.24 -0.43
C GLN A 79 -9.98 15.31 0.17
N MET A 80 -10.41 14.46 1.11
CA MET A 80 -9.60 13.34 1.60
C MET A 80 -10.32 12.00 1.51
N LEU A 81 -9.53 10.92 1.42
CA LEU A 81 -9.98 9.55 1.62
C LEU A 81 -9.76 9.12 3.08
N LEU A 82 -10.83 8.72 3.76
CA LEU A 82 -10.85 8.33 5.18
C LEU A 82 -11.49 6.95 5.36
N ARG A 83 -10.84 6.04 6.09
CA ARG A 83 -11.52 4.84 6.59
C ARG A 83 -12.33 5.22 7.83
N GLY A 84 -13.61 4.85 7.87
CA GLY A 84 -14.56 5.32 8.89
C GLY A 84 -14.03 5.19 10.32
N GLN A 85 -13.71 3.95 10.75
CA GLN A 85 -13.24 3.69 12.12
C GLN A 85 -11.71 3.52 12.22
N ASN A 86 -11.03 3.27 11.11
CA ASN A 86 -9.58 3.07 11.07
C ASN A 86 -8.80 4.34 10.70
N LEU A 87 -9.49 5.42 10.33
CA LEU A 87 -8.88 6.67 9.88
C LEU A 87 -7.82 6.40 8.80
N LEU A 88 -6.56 6.71 9.13
CA LEU A 88 -5.40 6.49 8.27
C LEU A 88 -4.47 5.38 8.79
N GLY A 89 -4.76 4.77 9.94
CA GLY A 89 -3.94 3.69 10.53
C GLY A 89 -4.48 2.27 10.23
N TYR A 90 -4.06 1.27 11.01
CA TYR A 90 -4.30 -0.15 10.68
C TYR A 90 -5.25 -0.90 11.63
N ARG A 91 -5.71 -0.27 12.71
CA ARG A 91 -6.69 -0.82 13.66
C ARG A 91 -7.95 0.04 13.74
N HIS A 92 -8.97 -0.45 14.45
CA HIS A 92 -10.09 0.40 14.86
C HIS A 92 -9.65 1.32 16.00
N TYR A 93 -10.12 2.55 15.98
CA TYR A 93 -9.91 3.54 17.03
C TYR A 93 -11.19 3.77 17.82
N ALA A 94 -11.07 4.19 19.08
CA ALA A 94 -12.20 4.71 19.84
C ALA A 94 -12.82 5.95 19.17
N ASP A 95 -14.09 6.20 19.48
CA ASP A 95 -14.87 7.26 18.83
C ASP A 95 -14.33 8.67 19.12
N ASP A 96 -13.69 8.88 20.26
CA ASP A 96 -13.07 10.17 20.62
C ASP A 96 -11.86 10.49 19.74
N VAL A 97 -11.06 9.49 19.36
CA VAL A 97 -9.96 9.63 18.40
C VAL A 97 -10.51 9.96 17.01
N VAL A 98 -11.58 9.26 16.57
CA VAL A 98 -12.22 9.53 15.28
C VAL A 98 -12.75 10.96 15.20
N ARG A 99 -13.47 11.40 16.25
CA ARG A 99 -14.01 12.77 16.32
C ARG A 99 -12.88 13.81 16.33
N SER A 100 -11.85 13.62 17.15
CA SER A 100 -10.70 14.54 17.21
C SER A 100 -10.00 14.64 15.86
N PHE A 101 -9.74 13.51 15.19
CA PHE A 101 -9.08 13.49 13.89
C PHE A 101 -9.89 14.22 12.81
N VAL A 102 -11.20 13.96 12.72
CA VAL A 102 -12.07 14.60 11.72
C VAL A 102 -12.16 16.10 11.98
N GLN A 103 -12.36 16.53 13.23
CA GLN A 103 -12.41 17.95 13.60
C GLN A 103 -11.10 18.68 13.26
N ARG A 104 -9.95 18.08 13.57
CA ARG A 104 -8.63 18.65 13.21
C ARG A 104 -8.41 18.71 11.71
N SER A 105 -8.78 17.66 10.98
CA SER A 105 -8.66 17.62 9.53
C SER A 105 -9.52 18.68 8.85
N ALA A 106 -10.75 18.88 9.33
CA ALA A 106 -11.65 19.92 8.83
C ALA A 106 -11.11 21.32 9.13
N ALA A 107 -10.64 21.56 10.36
CA ALA A 107 -9.99 22.81 10.75
C ALA A 107 -8.72 23.12 9.93
N GLY A 108 -7.97 22.09 9.52
CA GLY A 108 -6.79 22.21 8.66
C GLY A 108 -7.12 22.51 7.18
N GLY A 109 -8.38 22.35 6.77
CA GLY A 109 -8.86 22.76 5.44
C GLY A 109 -9.49 21.66 4.59
N ILE A 110 -9.67 20.44 5.11
CA ILE A 110 -10.45 19.41 4.41
C ILE A 110 -11.92 19.80 4.42
N ALA A 111 -12.50 19.92 3.22
CA ALA A 111 -13.90 20.28 3.02
C ALA A 111 -14.78 19.05 2.72
N ILE A 112 -14.22 18.01 2.11
CA ILE A 112 -14.94 16.79 1.74
C ILE A 112 -14.22 15.57 2.31
N PHE A 113 -14.95 14.77 3.08
CA PHE A 113 -14.47 13.50 3.62
C PHE A 113 -15.14 12.36 2.86
N ARG A 114 -14.36 11.62 2.08
CA ARG A 114 -14.80 10.34 1.51
C ARG A 114 -14.59 9.24 2.53
N ILE A 115 -15.69 8.77 3.11
CA ILE A 115 -15.69 7.85 4.24
C ILE A 115 -16.08 6.46 3.75
N PHE A 116 -15.17 5.50 3.86
CA PHE A 116 -15.38 4.12 3.45
C PHE A 116 -14.99 3.12 4.55
N ASP A 117 -15.43 1.88 4.39
CA ASP A 117 -15.05 0.77 5.25
C ASP A 117 -14.55 -0.39 4.38
N ALA A 118 -13.45 -1.04 4.77
CA ALA A 118 -12.82 -2.06 3.94
C ALA A 118 -13.69 -3.32 3.75
N MET A 119 -14.67 -3.52 4.64
CA MET A 119 -15.63 -4.61 4.65
C MET A 119 -17.00 -4.23 4.11
N ASN A 120 -17.21 -2.95 3.73
CA ASN A 120 -18.54 -2.35 3.53
C ASN A 120 -19.47 -2.51 4.76
N ASP A 121 -18.91 -2.57 5.98
CA ASP A 121 -19.70 -2.54 7.22
C ASP A 121 -20.08 -1.09 7.57
N ILE A 122 -21.29 -0.68 7.15
CA ILE A 122 -21.77 0.70 7.27
C ILE A 122 -21.79 1.21 8.72
N ARG A 123 -21.85 0.30 9.71
CA ARG A 123 -21.77 0.66 11.14
C ARG A 123 -20.46 1.39 11.48
N ASN A 124 -19.37 1.05 10.81
CA ASN A 124 -18.05 1.66 11.00
C ASN A 124 -17.94 3.07 10.39
N LEU A 125 -18.92 3.51 9.58
CA LEU A 125 -18.93 4.85 8.99
C LEU A 125 -19.59 5.89 9.89
N ARG A 126 -20.44 5.45 10.81
CA ARG A 126 -21.35 6.30 11.60
C ARG A 126 -20.65 7.49 12.25
N VAL A 127 -19.62 7.23 13.06
CA VAL A 127 -18.97 8.28 13.85
C VAL A 127 -18.19 9.24 12.98
N ALA A 128 -17.57 8.76 11.90
CA ALA A 128 -16.90 9.64 10.95
C ALA A 128 -17.91 10.54 10.19
N ILE A 129 -19.06 10.01 9.78
CA ILE A 129 -20.13 10.79 9.13
C ILE A 129 -20.65 11.86 10.10
N GLU A 130 -20.99 11.48 11.33
CA GLU A 130 -21.47 12.41 12.36
C GLU A 130 -20.44 13.52 12.64
N ALA A 131 -19.18 13.15 12.92
CA ALA A 131 -18.12 14.10 13.20
C ALA A 131 -17.85 15.05 12.04
N THR A 132 -17.97 14.58 10.80
CA THR A 132 -17.78 15.40 9.60
C THR A 132 -18.87 16.46 9.49
N ARG A 133 -20.12 16.09 9.77
CA ARG A 133 -21.26 17.03 9.78
C ARG A 133 -21.16 18.03 10.93
N GLU A 134 -20.75 17.58 12.11
CA GLU A 134 -20.50 18.45 13.27
C GLU A 134 -19.41 19.49 12.98
N ALA A 135 -18.45 19.15 12.12
CA ALA A 135 -17.38 20.06 11.67
C ALA A 135 -17.77 20.94 10.46
N ASP A 136 -19.05 20.96 10.06
CA ASP A 136 -19.58 21.70 8.89
C ASP A 136 -18.87 21.36 7.56
N ALA A 137 -18.40 20.11 7.44
CA ALA A 137 -17.80 19.57 6.23
C ALA A 137 -18.76 18.61 5.51
N HIS A 138 -18.40 18.23 4.28
CA HIS A 138 -19.19 17.33 3.44
C HIS A 138 -18.81 15.86 3.69
N ALA A 139 -19.73 15.11 4.28
CA ALA A 139 -19.62 13.66 4.46
C ALA A 139 -20.08 12.93 3.19
N GLN A 140 -19.14 12.26 2.53
CA GLN A 140 -19.40 11.39 1.38
C GLN A 140 -19.31 9.93 1.83
N GLY A 141 -20.46 9.26 1.95
CA GLY A 141 -20.52 7.82 2.23
C GLY A 141 -20.07 7.01 1.02
N THR A 142 -19.33 5.91 1.22
CA THR A 142 -18.68 5.19 0.13
C THR A 142 -18.99 3.72 0.11
N ILE A 143 -19.35 3.22 -1.08
CA ILE A 143 -19.48 1.80 -1.40
C ILE A 143 -18.16 1.35 -2.04
N CYS A 144 -17.45 0.41 -1.43
CA CYS A 144 -16.35 -0.28 -2.12
C CYS A 144 -16.94 -1.30 -3.11
N TYR A 145 -16.83 -1.02 -4.40
CA TYR A 145 -17.38 -1.89 -5.45
C TYR A 145 -16.52 -3.14 -5.62
N THR A 146 -17.18 -4.29 -5.76
CA THR A 146 -16.55 -5.56 -6.08
C THR A 146 -17.59 -6.56 -6.61
N THR A 147 -17.14 -7.66 -7.19
CA THR A 147 -18.03 -8.71 -7.73
C THR A 147 -17.84 -10.03 -6.97
N SER A 148 -18.94 -10.58 -6.47
CA SER A 148 -18.99 -11.94 -5.90
C SER A 148 -20.46 -12.39 -5.77
N PRO A 149 -20.73 -13.65 -5.41
CA PRO A 149 -22.10 -14.13 -5.19
C PRO A 149 -22.91 -13.36 -4.13
N VAL A 150 -22.25 -12.57 -3.27
CA VAL A 150 -22.89 -11.79 -2.19
C VAL A 150 -22.86 -10.27 -2.42
N HIS A 151 -22.39 -9.80 -3.57
CA HIS A 151 -22.40 -8.37 -3.93
C HIS A 151 -23.35 -8.16 -5.10
N THR A 152 -24.50 -7.56 -4.82
CA THR A 152 -25.55 -7.28 -5.80
C THR A 152 -25.89 -5.78 -5.83
N PRO A 153 -26.40 -5.25 -6.95
CA PRO A 153 -26.87 -3.86 -7.03
C PRO A 153 -27.85 -3.52 -5.90
N ARG A 154 -28.79 -4.43 -5.60
CA ARG A 154 -29.74 -4.28 -4.48
C ARG A 154 -29.08 -4.06 -3.12
N GLN A 155 -28.00 -4.76 -2.82
CA GLN A 155 -27.28 -4.57 -1.55
C GLN A 155 -26.53 -3.25 -1.53
N PHE A 156 -25.90 -2.86 -2.64
CA PHE A 156 -25.24 -1.55 -2.77
C PHE A 156 -26.23 -0.38 -2.61
N VAL A 157 -27.44 -0.51 -3.17
CA VAL A 157 -28.53 0.46 -2.97
C VAL A 157 -28.98 0.52 -1.50
N ALA A 158 -29.10 -0.63 -0.83
CA ALA A 158 -29.45 -0.65 0.59
C ALA A 158 -28.38 0.05 1.46
N MET A 159 -27.09 -0.18 1.17
CA MET A 159 -25.97 0.52 1.81
C MET A 159 -26.04 2.03 1.58
N ALA A 160 -26.34 2.47 0.36
CA ALA A 160 -26.48 3.90 0.04
C ALA A 160 -27.58 4.56 0.88
N ARG A 161 -28.75 3.93 1.00
CA ARG A 161 -29.86 4.43 1.82
C ARG A 161 -29.46 4.55 3.29
N GLU A 162 -28.83 3.52 3.84
CA GLU A 162 -28.37 3.54 5.23
C GLU A 162 -27.36 4.67 5.49
N MET A 163 -26.41 4.90 4.58
CA MET A 163 -25.46 6.01 4.70
C MET A 163 -26.12 7.39 4.62
N VAL A 164 -27.13 7.56 3.75
CA VAL A 164 -27.90 8.81 3.63
C VAL A 164 -28.74 9.06 4.89
N GLU A 165 -29.36 8.02 5.44
CA GLU A 165 -30.06 8.09 6.72
C GLU A 165 -29.14 8.49 7.88
N MET A 166 -27.86 8.06 7.86
CA MET A 166 -26.83 8.52 8.81
C MET A 166 -26.40 9.97 8.59
N GLY A 167 -26.74 10.56 7.44
CA GLY A 167 -26.47 11.96 7.11
C GLY A 167 -25.39 12.18 6.06
N ALA A 168 -24.97 11.15 5.31
CA ALA A 168 -24.09 11.37 4.16
C ALA A 168 -24.76 12.32 3.14
N GLN A 169 -24.03 13.35 2.72
CA GLN A 169 -24.49 14.39 1.79
C GLN A 169 -24.22 14.02 0.32
N SER A 170 -23.41 13.00 0.06
CA SER A 170 -23.32 12.31 -1.24
C SER A 170 -22.86 10.86 -1.06
N VAL A 171 -23.04 10.04 -2.10
CA VAL A 171 -22.60 8.64 -2.12
C VAL A 171 -21.57 8.44 -3.22
N ALA A 172 -20.43 7.83 -2.88
CA ALA A 172 -19.40 7.44 -3.83
C ALA A 172 -19.43 5.93 -4.11
N ILE A 173 -19.31 5.56 -5.38
CA ILE A 173 -18.96 4.21 -5.82
C ILE A 173 -17.44 4.20 -5.98
N LYS A 174 -16.75 3.46 -5.12
CA LYS A 174 -15.30 3.29 -5.14
C LYS A 174 -14.92 1.95 -5.76
N ASP A 175 -14.66 1.95 -7.05
CA ASP A 175 -14.07 0.84 -7.77
C ASP A 175 -12.53 0.92 -7.74
N MET A 176 -11.98 0.47 -6.60
CA MET A 176 -10.55 0.53 -6.29
C MET A 176 -9.67 -0.37 -7.17
N ALA A 177 -10.26 -1.35 -7.85
CA ALA A 177 -9.53 -2.31 -8.69
C ALA A 177 -9.77 -2.08 -10.19
N GLY A 178 -10.79 -1.33 -10.58
CA GLY A 178 -11.18 -1.17 -11.99
C GLY A 178 -11.98 -2.36 -12.51
N LEU A 179 -12.88 -2.90 -11.68
CA LEU A 179 -13.74 -4.07 -11.94
C LEU A 179 -15.06 -3.71 -12.63
N LEU A 180 -15.50 -2.46 -12.56
CA LEU A 180 -16.72 -2.03 -13.21
C LEU A 180 -16.63 -2.30 -14.71
N THR A 181 -17.73 -2.80 -15.26
CA THR A 181 -17.96 -2.84 -16.70
C THR A 181 -18.94 -1.74 -17.07
N PRO A 182 -18.96 -1.27 -18.33
CA PRO A 182 -19.91 -0.24 -18.76
C PRO A 182 -21.37 -0.60 -18.47
N SER A 183 -21.76 -1.86 -18.70
CA SER A 183 -23.14 -2.34 -18.44
C SER A 183 -23.46 -2.35 -16.95
N ALA A 184 -22.57 -2.89 -16.11
CA ALA A 184 -22.77 -2.92 -14.66
C ALA A 184 -22.79 -1.50 -14.07
N THR A 185 -22.00 -0.59 -14.63
CA THR A 185 -21.98 0.82 -14.22
C THR A 185 -23.33 1.48 -14.51
N HIS A 186 -23.87 1.30 -15.72
CA HIS A 186 -25.15 1.88 -16.09
C HIS A 186 -26.27 1.40 -15.17
N GLU A 187 -26.35 0.08 -14.93
CA GLU A 187 -27.35 -0.53 -14.05
C GLU A 187 -27.23 0.00 -12.61
N LEU A 188 -26.05 -0.11 -12.00
CA LEU A 188 -25.83 0.28 -10.61
C LEU A 188 -26.07 1.78 -10.39
N VAL A 189 -25.59 2.63 -11.30
CA VAL A 189 -25.77 4.09 -11.16
C VAL A 189 -27.23 4.48 -11.33
N THR A 190 -27.96 3.86 -12.27
CA THR A 190 -29.40 4.11 -12.43
C THR A 190 -30.14 3.76 -11.14
N ASP A 191 -29.90 2.56 -10.61
CA ASP A 191 -30.53 2.10 -9.38
C ASP A 191 -30.21 3.01 -8.17
N LEU A 192 -28.98 3.52 -8.07
CA LEU A 192 -28.57 4.42 -7.00
C LEU A 192 -29.22 5.81 -7.13
N VAL A 193 -29.21 6.39 -8.33
CA VAL A 193 -29.83 7.69 -8.61
C VAL A 193 -31.34 7.65 -8.34
N ASP A 194 -32.01 6.53 -8.66
CA ASP A 194 -33.44 6.36 -8.38
C ASP A 194 -33.73 6.13 -6.88
N ALA A 195 -32.75 5.66 -6.11
CA ALA A 195 -32.95 5.21 -4.74
C ALA A 195 -32.60 6.24 -3.66
N VAL A 196 -31.77 7.24 -3.95
CA VAL A 196 -31.35 8.29 -3.00
C VAL A 196 -31.34 9.67 -3.65
N ASP A 197 -31.72 10.70 -2.89
CA ASP A 197 -31.82 12.09 -3.38
C ASP A 197 -30.49 12.88 -3.32
N VAL A 198 -29.39 12.21 -2.94
CA VAL A 198 -28.06 12.83 -2.84
C VAL A 198 -27.22 12.56 -4.10
N PRO A 199 -26.23 13.41 -4.43
CA PRO A 199 -25.38 13.18 -5.60
C PRO A 199 -24.64 11.84 -5.53
N ILE A 200 -24.52 11.18 -6.69
CA ILE A 200 -23.67 10.00 -6.88
C ILE A 200 -22.33 10.43 -7.48
N HIS A 201 -21.24 9.92 -6.91
CA HIS A 201 -19.86 10.13 -7.36
C HIS A 201 -19.27 8.80 -7.83
N LEU A 202 -18.56 8.79 -8.97
CA LEU A 202 -17.86 7.61 -9.46
C LEU A 202 -16.34 7.79 -9.37
N HIS A 203 -15.74 6.87 -8.61
CA HIS A 203 -14.31 6.67 -8.48
C HIS A 203 -13.95 5.33 -9.14
N ALA A 204 -13.14 5.33 -10.20
CA ALA A 204 -12.78 4.10 -10.90
C ALA A 204 -11.34 4.14 -11.40
N HIS A 205 -10.57 3.10 -11.09
CA HIS A 205 -9.22 2.93 -11.61
C HIS A 205 -9.24 2.43 -13.06
N ALA A 206 -8.27 2.88 -13.85
CA ALA A 206 -8.09 2.58 -15.27
C ALA A 206 -7.37 1.24 -15.53
N THR A 207 -7.21 0.40 -14.50
CA THR A 207 -6.37 -0.80 -14.55
C THR A 207 -6.83 -1.74 -15.66
N SER A 208 -8.15 -1.94 -15.79
CA SER A 208 -8.73 -2.80 -16.82
C SER A 208 -8.82 -2.14 -18.20
N GLY A 209 -8.54 -0.83 -18.31
CA GLY A 209 -8.78 -0.04 -19.51
C GLY A 209 -10.26 0.28 -19.79
N LEU A 210 -11.16 0.09 -18.82
CA LEU A 210 -12.60 0.30 -18.98
C LEU A 210 -13.14 1.56 -18.29
N SER A 211 -12.34 2.25 -17.49
CA SER A 211 -12.81 3.33 -16.61
C SER A 211 -13.46 4.51 -17.33
N GLU A 212 -12.92 4.94 -18.47
CA GLU A 212 -13.45 6.02 -19.29
C GLU A 212 -14.85 5.67 -19.83
N LEU A 213 -15.03 4.42 -20.26
CA LEU A 213 -16.31 3.90 -20.72
C LEU A 213 -17.31 3.79 -19.56
N CYS A 214 -16.84 3.41 -18.37
CA CYS A 214 -17.66 3.37 -17.17
C CYS A 214 -18.08 4.78 -16.74
N HIS A 215 -17.18 5.77 -16.76
CA HIS A 215 -17.52 7.17 -16.51
C HIS A 215 -18.57 7.67 -17.47
N TRP A 216 -18.43 7.40 -18.77
CA TRP A 216 -19.45 7.76 -19.76
C TRP A 216 -20.82 7.12 -19.43
N GLN A 217 -20.85 5.83 -19.12
CA GLN A 217 -22.10 5.14 -18.76
C GLN A 217 -22.72 5.65 -17.47
N ALA A 218 -21.91 5.97 -16.46
CA ALA A 218 -22.39 6.58 -15.23
C ALA A 218 -23.02 7.94 -15.50
N ILE A 219 -22.40 8.76 -16.35
CA ILE A 219 -22.92 10.08 -16.74
C ILE A 219 -24.28 9.93 -17.44
N GLU A 220 -24.39 9.00 -18.40
CA GLU A 220 -25.67 8.70 -19.06
C GLU A 220 -26.74 8.24 -18.06
N ALA A 221 -26.36 7.45 -17.06
CA ALA A 221 -27.24 6.93 -16.00
C ALA A 221 -27.59 7.95 -14.89
N GLY A 222 -27.06 9.18 -14.95
CA GLY A 222 -27.42 10.25 -14.02
C GLY A 222 -26.34 10.66 -13.02
N CYS A 223 -25.19 9.98 -12.97
CA CYS A 223 -24.04 10.44 -12.20
C CYS A 223 -23.53 11.78 -12.76
N ARG A 224 -23.18 12.72 -11.88
CA ARG A 224 -22.67 14.05 -12.28
C ARG A 224 -21.30 14.36 -11.71
N HIS A 225 -20.73 13.48 -10.90
CA HIS A 225 -19.42 13.69 -10.29
C HIS A 225 -18.53 12.50 -10.61
N ILE A 226 -17.44 12.74 -11.33
CA ILE A 226 -16.47 11.72 -11.69
C ILE A 226 -15.09 12.11 -11.19
N GLU A 227 -14.24 11.12 -10.98
CA GLU A 227 -12.84 11.32 -10.64
C GLU A 227 -11.90 11.01 -11.78
N THR A 228 -10.94 11.90 -11.94
CA THR A 228 -9.93 11.82 -12.99
C THR A 228 -8.58 12.26 -12.40
N ALA A 229 -7.50 11.95 -13.10
CA ALA A 229 -6.18 12.50 -12.79
C ALA A 229 -5.66 13.26 -14.01
N ILE A 230 -4.88 14.31 -13.80
CA ILE A 230 -4.13 14.96 -14.87
C ILE A 230 -3.33 13.91 -15.63
N SER A 231 -3.33 13.97 -16.96
CA SER A 231 -2.80 12.95 -17.87
C SER A 231 -1.42 12.41 -17.49
N ALA A 232 -0.55 13.27 -16.93
CA ALA A 232 0.78 12.91 -16.46
C ALA A 232 0.79 11.86 -15.32
N PHE A 233 -0.29 11.76 -14.54
CA PHE A 233 -0.50 10.82 -13.45
C PHE A 233 -1.78 9.99 -13.64
N ALA A 234 -2.24 9.83 -14.89
CA ALA A 234 -3.43 9.06 -15.24
C ALA A 234 -3.08 7.72 -15.89
N GLY A 235 -4.11 6.89 -16.11
CA GLY A 235 -4.04 5.62 -16.82
C GLY A 235 -3.52 4.45 -15.99
N GLY A 236 -3.73 3.24 -16.51
CA GLY A 236 -3.31 2.01 -15.85
C GLY A 236 -3.83 1.93 -14.42
N THR A 237 -2.99 1.70 -13.42
CA THR A 237 -3.44 1.63 -12.02
C THR A 237 -3.93 2.96 -11.44
N SER A 238 -3.87 4.07 -12.17
CA SER A 238 -4.44 5.36 -11.78
C SER A 238 -5.88 5.53 -12.31
N HIS A 239 -6.31 6.76 -12.57
CA HIS A 239 -7.64 7.16 -13.00
C HIS A 239 -7.68 7.54 -14.48
N PRO A 240 -8.87 7.66 -15.10
CA PRO A 240 -9.03 8.31 -16.40
C PRO A 240 -8.32 9.66 -16.49
N PRO A 241 -7.71 10.00 -17.64
CA PRO A 241 -7.12 11.33 -17.83
C PRO A 241 -8.19 12.43 -17.81
N THR A 242 -7.98 13.46 -17.00
CA THR A 242 -8.84 14.65 -16.88
C THR A 242 -9.05 15.28 -18.26
N GLU A 243 -7.97 15.49 -19.01
CA GLU A 243 -7.99 16.10 -20.34
C GLU A 243 -8.84 15.29 -21.33
N SER A 244 -8.74 13.96 -21.30
CA SER A 244 -9.51 13.08 -22.17
C SER A 244 -11.01 13.17 -21.88
N MET A 245 -11.41 13.16 -20.60
CA MET A 245 -12.81 13.27 -20.21
C MET A 245 -13.39 14.65 -20.52
N VAL A 246 -12.63 15.72 -20.29
CA VAL A 246 -13.04 17.08 -20.67
C VAL A 246 -13.24 17.19 -22.19
N ALA A 247 -12.30 16.68 -22.98
CA ALA A 247 -12.41 16.67 -24.44
C ALA A 247 -13.61 15.82 -24.93
N ALA A 248 -13.87 14.67 -24.30
CA ALA A 248 -14.97 13.78 -24.67
C ALA A 248 -16.35 14.39 -24.39
N LEU A 249 -16.48 15.20 -23.34
CA LEU A 249 -17.74 15.81 -22.92
C LEU A 249 -17.98 17.19 -23.55
N ALA A 250 -16.96 17.83 -24.13
CA ALA A 250 -17.05 19.14 -24.75
C ALA A 250 -18.11 19.20 -25.85
N GLY A 251 -18.96 20.24 -25.82
CA GLY A 251 -20.03 20.44 -26.79
C GLY A 251 -21.23 19.50 -26.64
N THR A 252 -21.21 18.58 -25.67
CA THR A 252 -22.36 17.72 -25.33
C THR A 252 -23.24 18.37 -24.26
N ARG A 253 -24.38 17.74 -23.93
CA ARG A 253 -25.22 18.16 -22.79
C ARG A 253 -24.54 18.02 -21.42
N PHE A 254 -23.41 17.33 -21.37
CA PHE A 254 -22.65 17.01 -20.17
C PHE A 254 -21.36 17.82 -20.04
N ASP A 255 -21.16 18.81 -20.92
CA ASP A 255 -19.95 19.64 -20.97
C ASP A 255 -19.53 20.11 -19.58
N THR A 256 -18.26 19.90 -19.25
CA THR A 256 -17.70 20.24 -17.94
C THR A 256 -17.43 21.74 -17.83
N GLY A 257 -17.31 22.46 -18.94
CA GLY A 257 -16.94 23.87 -19.01
C GLY A 257 -15.52 24.17 -18.53
N LEU A 258 -14.65 23.15 -18.39
CA LEU A 258 -13.26 23.33 -17.97
C LEU A 258 -12.37 23.68 -19.17
N ASP A 259 -11.36 24.52 -18.95
CA ASP A 259 -10.42 24.93 -20.00
C ASP A 259 -9.40 23.80 -20.28
N LEU A 260 -9.57 23.15 -21.44
CA LEU A 260 -8.69 22.08 -21.88
C LEU A 260 -7.25 22.56 -22.13
N ALA A 261 -7.04 23.79 -22.59
CA ALA A 261 -5.69 24.32 -22.84
C ALA A 261 -4.95 24.54 -21.51
N ALA A 262 -5.62 25.13 -20.52
CA ALA A 262 -5.06 25.29 -19.18
C ALA A 262 -4.72 23.94 -18.53
N LEU A 263 -5.57 22.92 -18.73
CA LEU A 263 -5.28 21.56 -18.27
C LEU A 263 -4.03 20.94 -18.94
N GLN A 264 -3.80 21.21 -20.22
CA GLN A 264 -2.59 20.73 -20.92
C GLN A 264 -1.31 21.35 -20.36
N GLU A 265 -1.34 22.61 -19.92
CA GLU A 265 -0.22 23.27 -19.24
C GLU A 265 0.09 22.60 -17.90
N ILE A 266 -0.94 22.29 -17.12
CA ILE A 266 -0.80 21.54 -15.86
C ILE A 266 -0.24 20.13 -16.12
N GLY A 267 -0.72 19.46 -17.17
CA GLY A 267 -0.19 18.18 -17.61
C GLY A 267 1.30 18.26 -17.99
N ALA A 268 1.73 19.33 -18.65
CA ALA A 268 3.14 19.53 -18.98
C ALA A 268 4.02 19.71 -17.74
N TYR A 269 3.55 20.46 -16.74
CA TYR A 269 4.24 20.59 -15.46
C TYR A 269 4.45 19.23 -14.79
N PHE A 270 3.38 18.45 -14.64
CA PHE A 270 3.47 17.16 -13.95
C PHE A 270 4.28 16.12 -14.72
N ARG A 271 4.34 16.18 -16.05
CA ARG A 271 5.25 15.32 -16.85
C ARG A 271 6.72 15.57 -16.48
N GLU A 272 7.12 16.83 -16.30
CA GLU A 272 8.47 17.16 -15.88
C GLU A 272 8.74 16.77 -14.42
N VAL A 273 7.78 17.02 -13.52
CA VAL A 273 7.88 16.62 -12.11
C VAL A 273 8.02 15.10 -11.99
N ARG A 274 7.22 14.31 -12.71
CA ARG A 274 7.20 12.85 -12.62
C ARG A 274 8.55 12.22 -12.95
N LYS A 275 9.36 12.82 -13.83
CA LYS A 275 10.72 12.34 -14.15
C LYS A 275 11.62 12.25 -12.90
N LYS A 276 11.41 13.12 -11.91
CA LYS A 276 12.16 13.08 -10.64
C LYS A 276 11.93 11.77 -9.88
N TYR A 277 10.77 11.15 -10.06
CA TYR A 277 10.29 10.00 -9.29
C TYR A 277 10.47 8.66 -10.00
N ALA A 278 11.29 8.60 -11.06
CA ALA A 278 11.41 7.41 -11.91
C ALA A 278 11.77 6.12 -11.15
N ARG A 279 12.52 6.23 -10.05
CA ARG A 279 12.86 5.09 -9.17
C ARG A 279 11.63 4.37 -8.60
N PHE A 280 10.51 5.08 -8.46
CA PHE A 280 9.27 4.56 -7.87
C PHE A 280 8.25 4.11 -8.91
N GLU A 281 8.56 4.23 -10.19
CA GLU A 281 7.74 3.66 -11.26
C GLU A 281 7.78 2.13 -11.19
N SER A 282 6.69 1.49 -11.57
CA SER A 282 6.56 0.03 -11.58
C SER A 282 6.07 -0.44 -12.94
N GLY A 283 6.65 -1.54 -13.46
CA GLY A 283 6.21 -2.18 -14.70
C GLY A 283 4.79 -2.77 -14.63
N TYR A 284 4.19 -2.82 -13.44
CA TYR A 284 2.84 -3.33 -13.19
C TYR A 284 1.78 -2.23 -13.11
N THR A 285 2.11 -0.97 -13.40
CA THR A 285 1.15 0.16 -13.36
C THR A 285 0.39 0.36 -14.65
N GLY A 286 0.70 -0.39 -15.71
CA GLY A 286 0.02 -0.30 -17.01
C GLY A 286 -1.40 -0.88 -17.00
N VAL A 287 -2.02 -0.95 -18.19
CA VAL A 287 -3.29 -1.65 -18.36
C VAL A 287 -3.09 -3.15 -18.16
N ASP A 288 -3.88 -3.74 -17.27
CA ASP A 288 -3.91 -5.16 -16.98
C ASP A 288 -5.35 -5.67 -16.91
N THR A 289 -5.81 -6.32 -17.98
CA THR A 289 -7.17 -6.86 -18.07
C THR A 289 -7.39 -8.09 -17.20
N ARG A 290 -6.32 -8.72 -16.68
CA ARG A 290 -6.43 -9.88 -15.76
C ARG A 290 -7.12 -9.50 -14.46
N VAL A 291 -7.17 -8.22 -14.10
CA VAL A 291 -7.95 -7.75 -12.95
C VAL A 291 -9.42 -8.15 -13.02
N GLN A 292 -9.98 -8.29 -14.22
CA GLN A 292 -11.36 -8.74 -14.43
C GLN A 292 -11.58 -10.22 -14.08
N THR A 293 -10.52 -11.02 -14.05
CA THR A 293 -10.59 -12.45 -13.70
C THR A 293 -10.10 -12.73 -12.29
N ASN A 294 -8.98 -12.15 -11.87
CA ASN A 294 -8.37 -12.40 -10.56
C ASN A 294 -8.91 -11.46 -9.46
N GLN A 295 -9.49 -10.32 -9.84
CA GLN A 295 -9.98 -9.25 -8.95
C GLN A 295 -8.92 -8.64 -8.03
N VAL A 296 -7.63 -8.82 -8.34
CA VAL A 296 -6.49 -8.34 -7.56
C VAL A 296 -6.13 -6.91 -8.00
N PRO A 297 -6.21 -5.90 -7.11
CA PRO A 297 -5.80 -4.53 -7.46
C PRO A 297 -4.32 -4.46 -7.87
N GLY A 298 -3.97 -3.58 -8.81
CA GLY A 298 -2.59 -3.52 -9.35
C GLY A 298 -1.50 -3.26 -8.30
N GLY A 299 -1.74 -2.39 -7.31
CA GLY A 299 -0.79 -2.17 -6.21
C GLY A 299 -0.56 -3.41 -5.33
N MET A 300 -1.54 -4.31 -5.26
CA MET A 300 -1.41 -5.59 -4.56
C MET A 300 -0.57 -6.58 -5.37
N ILE A 301 -0.72 -6.60 -6.70
CA ILE A 301 0.10 -7.41 -7.62
C ILE A 301 1.58 -7.09 -7.48
N SER A 302 1.96 -5.80 -7.50
CA SER A 302 3.37 -5.41 -7.35
C SER A 302 3.94 -5.79 -5.98
N ASN A 303 3.14 -5.64 -4.92
CA ASN A 303 3.56 -6.03 -3.57
C ASN A 303 3.75 -7.55 -3.45
N LEU A 304 2.83 -8.35 -3.97
CA LEU A 304 2.93 -9.82 -4.01
C LEU A 304 4.15 -10.29 -4.81
N ALA A 305 4.42 -9.67 -5.96
CA ALA A 305 5.58 -10.01 -6.78
C ALA A 305 6.90 -9.74 -6.04
N ASN A 306 7.00 -8.62 -5.32
CA ASN A 306 8.17 -8.32 -4.49
C ASN A 306 8.30 -9.31 -3.32
N GLN A 307 7.20 -9.59 -2.62
CA GLN A 307 7.17 -10.56 -1.51
C GLN A 307 7.62 -11.97 -1.90
N LEU A 308 7.24 -12.43 -3.10
CA LEU A 308 7.67 -13.73 -3.62
C LEU A 308 9.13 -13.70 -4.08
N ARG A 309 9.59 -12.58 -4.67
CA ARG A 309 10.98 -12.41 -5.06
C ARG A 309 11.93 -12.43 -3.86
N ASP A 310 11.55 -11.77 -2.76
CA ASP A 310 12.34 -11.77 -1.51
C ASP A 310 12.47 -13.17 -0.90
N GLN A 311 11.63 -14.11 -1.31
CA GLN A 311 11.62 -15.51 -0.85
C GLN A 311 12.10 -16.49 -1.92
N ASP A 312 12.66 -16.00 -3.03
CA ASP A 312 13.11 -16.80 -4.17
C ASP A 312 12.02 -17.75 -4.72
N ALA A 313 10.76 -17.31 -4.65
CA ALA A 313 9.56 -18.08 -5.00
C ALA A 313 8.71 -17.38 -6.07
N LEU A 314 9.33 -16.55 -6.91
CA LEU A 314 8.63 -15.78 -7.95
C LEU A 314 7.95 -16.68 -8.99
N ASP A 315 8.44 -17.90 -9.18
CA ASP A 315 7.84 -18.95 -10.00
C ASP A 315 6.43 -19.38 -9.51
N GLN A 316 6.12 -19.15 -8.22
CA GLN A 316 4.82 -19.45 -7.62
C GLN A 316 3.75 -18.37 -7.84
N PHE A 317 4.09 -17.29 -8.55
CA PHE A 317 3.22 -16.12 -8.71
C PHE A 317 1.82 -16.46 -9.26
N ASP A 318 1.76 -17.26 -10.33
CA ASP A 318 0.48 -17.65 -10.94
C ASP A 318 -0.34 -18.55 -10.00
N ALA A 319 0.32 -19.40 -9.21
CA ALA A 319 -0.35 -20.24 -8.22
C ALA A 319 -1.01 -19.38 -7.12
N VAL A 320 -0.32 -18.32 -6.68
CA VAL A 320 -0.86 -17.35 -5.70
C VAL A 320 -2.07 -16.61 -6.28
N LEU A 321 -2.02 -16.16 -7.55
CA LEU A 321 -3.17 -15.50 -8.19
C LEU A 321 -4.41 -16.39 -8.26
N VAL A 322 -4.24 -17.70 -8.44
CA VAL A 322 -5.33 -18.69 -8.43
C VAL A 322 -5.84 -18.98 -7.01
N GLU A 323 -5.01 -18.80 -5.98
CA GLU A 323 -5.37 -19.05 -4.59
C GLU A 323 -6.12 -17.88 -3.95
N ILE A 324 -5.84 -16.63 -4.35
CA ILE A 324 -6.47 -15.42 -3.81
C ILE A 324 -8.02 -15.49 -3.83
N PRO A 325 -8.69 -15.82 -4.95
CA PRO A 325 -10.16 -15.93 -4.97
C PRO A 325 -10.72 -16.95 -3.98
N LYS A 326 -9.98 -18.03 -3.71
CA LYS A 326 -10.40 -19.11 -2.79
C LYS A 326 -10.24 -18.68 -1.33
N VAL A 327 -9.17 -17.97 -1.01
CA VAL A 327 -9.00 -17.35 0.32
C VAL A 327 -10.09 -16.30 0.54
N ARG A 328 -10.34 -15.46 -0.46
CA ARG A 328 -11.39 -14.44 -0.41
C ARG A 328 -12.77 -15.05 -0.17
N GLU A 329 -13.14 -16.11 -0.88
CA GLU A 329 -14.38 -16.86 -0.65
C GLU A 329 -14.46 -17.41 0.78
N ALA A 330 -13.39 -18.08 1.25
CA ALA A 330 -13.34 -18.63 2.59
C ALA A 330 -13.53 -17.59 3.71
N LEU A 331 -13.07 -16.36 3.47
CA LEU A 331 -13.20 -15.23 4.38
C LEU A 331 -14.52 -14.45 4.21
N GLY A 332 -15.49 -14.95 3.45
CA GLY A 332 -16.80 -14.31 3.30
C GLY A 332 -16.83 -13.15 2.31
N TYR A 333 -15.98 -13.22 1.29
CA TYR A 333 -15.88 -12.29 0.16
C TYR A 333 -15.64 -10.82 0.54
N PRO A 334 -14.65 -10.45 1.37
CA PRO A 334 -14.35 -9.03 1.58
C PRO A 334 -14.02 -8.34 0.23
N PRO A 335 -14.39 -7.06 0.03
CA PRO A 335 -13.76 -6.22 -0.98
C PRO A 335 -12.23 -6.27 -0.79
N LEU A 336 -11.45 -6.28 -1.87
CA LEU A 336 -9.98 -6.27 -1.77
C LEU A 336 -9.47 -4.83 -1.76
N VAL A 337 -9.51 -4.20 -0.60
CA VAL A 337 -9.01 -2.84 -0.33
C VAL A 337 -8.19 -2.86 0.94
N THR A 338 -7.33 -1.88 1.22
CA THR A 338 -6.53 -1.92 2.46
C THR A 338 -7.43 -1.87 3.71
N PRO A 339 -7.26 -2.76 4.71
CA PRO A 339 -6.21 -3.79 4.83
C PRO A 339 -6.59 -5.19 4.30
N THR A 340 -7.84 -5.44 3.95
CA THR A 340 -8.34 -6.78 3.55
C THR A 340 -7.62 -7.38 2.33
N SER A 341 -7.19 -6.53 1.39
CA SER A 341 -6.36 -6.96 0.26
C SER A 341 -5.04 -7.61 0.72
N GLN A 342 -4.36 -7.02 1.70
CA GLN A 342 -3.13 -7.56 2.27
C GLN A 342 -3.40 -8.85 3.07
N ILE A 343 -4.48 -8.88 3.86
CA ILE A 343 -4.88 -10.06 4.63
C ILE A 343 -5.10 -11.26 3.71
N VAL A 344 -5.92 -11.08 2.66
CA VAL A 344 -6.22 -12.15 1.68
C VAL A 344 -4.97 -12.53 0.89
N GLY A 345 -4.19 -11.54 0.43
CA GLY A 345 -2.99 -11.76 -0.37
C GLY A 345 -1.91 -12.54 0.37
N THR A 346 -1.54 -12.08 1.57
CA THR A 346 -0.51 -12.74 2.36
C THR A 346 -0.96 -14.16 2.74
N GLN A 347 -2.21 -14.37 3.15
CA GLN A 347 -2.69 -15.71 3.44
C GLN A 347 -2.66 -16.64 2.21
N ALA A 348 -2.91 -16.11 1.00
CA ALA A 348 -2.76 -16.88 -0.23
C ALA A 348 -1.30 -17.28 -0.48
N VAL A 349 -0.34 -16.36 -0.28
CA VAL A 349 1.09 -16.67 -0.35
C VAL A 349 1.45 -17.76 0.66
N MET A 350 1.04 -17.63 1.92
CA MET A 350 1.28 -18.64 2.96
C MET A 350 0.73 -20.02 2.58
N ASN A 351 -0.48 -20.07 2.02
CA ASN A 351 -1.09 -21.33 1.59
C ASN A 351 -0.25 -22.04 0.51
N ILE A 352 0.30 -21.27 -0.45
CA ILE A 352 1.11 -21.81 -1.54
C ILE A 352 2.47 -22.27 -1.01
N LEU A 353 3.19 -21.42 -0.27
CA LEU A 353 4.52 -21.74 0.24
C LEU A 353 4.50 -22.89 1.25
N ALA A 354 3.47 -22.99 2.09
CA ALA A 354 3.33 -24.07 3.06
C ALA A 354 2.89 -25.41 2.42
N GLY A 355 2.46 -25.41 1.15
CA GLY A 355 1.93 -26.57 0.44
C GLY A 355 0.56 -27.07 0.92
N GLU A 356 -0.05 -26.41 1.91
CA GLU A 356 -1.32 -26.78 2.51
C GLU A 356 -2.08 -25.52 2.96
N ARG A 357 -3.37 -25.42 2.59
CA ARG A 357 -4.21 -24.27 2.96
C ARG A 357 -4.39 -24.13 4.46
N TYR A 358 -4.17 -22.92 4.96
CA TYR A 358 -4.34 -22.55 6.37
C TYR A 358 -3.53 -23.45 7.31
N LYS A 359 -2.40 -23.99 6.86
CA LYS A 359 -1.42 -24.65 7.75
C LYS A 359 -0.77 -23.62 8.67
N VAL A 360 -0.41 -22.47 8.11
CA VAL A 360 -0.01 -21.27 8.83
C VAL A 360 -1.10 -20.22 8.61
N ILE A 361 -1.61 -19.65 9.69
CA ILE A 361 -2.68 -18.65 9.68
C ILE A 361 -2.15 -17.39 10.35
N THR A 362 -2.20 -16.25 9.64
CA THR A 362 -1.69 -14.98 10.18
C THR A 362 -2.60 -14.43 11.28
N ASN A 363 -2.05 -13.62 12.17
CA ASN A 363 -2.82 -13.01 13.26
C ASN A 363 -3.92 -12.10 12.71
N GLU A 364 -3.70 -11.42 11.59
CA GLU A 364 -4.70 -10.58 10.95
C GLU A 364 -5.88 -11.42 10.42
N VAL A 365 -5.64 -12.61 9.89
CA VAL A 365 -6.71 -13.55 9.52
C VAL A 365 -7.46 -14.03 10.76
N LYS A 366 -6.76 -14.32 11.87
CA LYS A 366 -7.41 -14.66 13.15
C LYS A 366 -8.31 -13.51 13.63
N HIS A 367 -7.78 -12.29 13.72
CA HIS A 367 -8.51 -11.09 14.14
C HIS A 367 -9.68 -10.76 13.20
N TYR A 368 -9.51 -10.96 11.89
CA TYR A 368 -10.60 -10.90 10.92
C TYR A 368 -11.71 -11.89 11.24
N LEU A 369 -11.35 -13.15 11.51
CA LEU A 369 -12.31 -14.20 11.83
C LEU A 369 -12.97 -14.03 13.20
N MET A 370 -12.31 -13.31 14.12
CA MET A 370 -12.87 -12.84 15.40
C MET A 370 -13.79 -11.61 15.26
N GLY A 371 -13.93 -11.04 14.06
CA GLY A 371 -14.79 -9.88 13.82
C GLY A 371 -14.20 -8.53 14.19
N HIS A 372 -12.89 -8.43 14.47
CA HIS A 372 -12.25 -7.16 14.87
C HIS A 372 -12.19 -6.09 13.77
N TYR A 373 -12.43 -6.47 12.52
CA TYR A 373 -12.50 -5.56 11.37
C TYR A 373 -13.94 -5.21 10.96
N GLY A 374 -14.94 -5.73 11.68
CA GLY A 374 -16.36 -5.56 11.35
C GLY A 374 -16.99 -6.83 10.77
N ARG A 375 -18.24 -6.69 10.32
CA ARG A 375 -19.05 -7.78 9.78
C ARG A 375 -18.65 -8.10 8.34
N THR A 376 -18.49 -9.39 8.05
CA THR A 376 -18.20 -9.87 6.69
C THR A 376 -19.40 -9.73 5.76
N PRO A 377 -19.21 -9.42 4.46
CA PRO A 377 -20.31 -9.32 3.49
C PRO A 377 -21.09 -10.63 3.32
N GLY A 378 -20.37 -11.76 3.35
CA GLY A 378 -20.93 -13.10 3.20
C GLY A 378 -20.55 -14.03 4.36
N PRO A 379 -21.05 -15.28 4.31
CA PRO A 379 -20.71 -16.28 5.31
C PRO A 379 -19.23 -16.66 5.22
N VAL A 380 -18.58 -16.74 6.37
CA VAL A 380 -17.22 -17.25 6.51
C VAL A 380 -17.25 -18.78 6.57
N ASN A 381 -16.24 -19.43 6.01
CA ASN A 381 -16.11 -20.89 6.09
C ASN A 381 -15.94 -21.35 7.57
N PRO A 382 -16.86 -22.16 8.11
CA PRO A 382 -16.85 -22.53 9.53
C PRO A 382 -15.67 -23.43 9.91
N ILE A 383 -15.16 -24.26 8.99
CA ILE A 383 -14.01 -25.12 9.23
C ILE A 383 -12.75 -24.25 9.40
N ILE A 384 -12.60 -23.25 8.53
CA ILE A 384 -11.45 -22.33 8.57
C ILE A 384 -11.53 -21.44 9.80
N ARG A 385 -12.72 -20.93 10.14
CA ARG A 385 -12.93 -20.19 11.40
C ARG A 385 -12.55 -21.04 12.61
N GLY A 386 -13.04 -22.28 12.70
CA GLY A 386 -12.69 -23.20 13.78
C GLY A 386 -11.19 -23.50 13.86
N LYS A 387 -10.51 -23.69 12.71
CA LYS A 387 -9.05 -23.90 12.67
C LYS A 387 -8.27 -22.67 13.14
N ALA A 388 -8.73 -21.47 12.80
CA ALA A 388 -8.02 -20.22 13.09
C ALA A 388 -8.19 -19.73 14.52
N ILE A 389 -9.42 -19.79 15.06
CA ILE A 389 -9.75 -19.13 16.33
C ILE A 389 -10.32 -20.09 17.38
N GLY A 390 -10.50 -21.38 17.05
CA GLY A 390 -11.05 -22.37 17.97
C GLY A 390 -12.42 -21.96 18.51
N ASN A 391 -12.50 -21.81 19.84
CA ASN A 391 -13.70 -21.36 20.56
C ASN A 391 -13.60 -19.90 21.03
N ALA A 392 -12.66 -19.10 20.49
CA ALA A 392 -12.57 -17.69 20.83
C ALA A 392 -13.89 -16.96 20.52
N GLU A 393 -14.18 -15.93 21.32
CA GLU A 393 -15.38 -15.12 21.15
C GLU A 393 -15.32 -14.36 19.82
N VAL A 394 -16.45 -14.35 19.09
CA VAL A 394 -16.62 -13.56 17.86
C VAL A 394 -17.33 -12.25 18.20
N VAL A 395 -16.76 -11.14 17.77
CA VAL A 395 -17.33 -9.80 17.94
C VAL A 395 -18.47 -9.60 16.94
N GLU A 396 -19.70 -9.54 17.43
CA GLU A 396 -20.91 -9.32 16.62
C GLU A 396 -21.35 -7.84 16.56
N CYS A 397 -20.98 -7.04 17.58
CA CYS A 397 -21.23 -5.59 17.62
C CYS A 397 -20.27 -4.82 16.69
N ARG A 398 -20.37 -3.48 16.66
CA ARG A 398 -19.32 -2.67 16.02
C ARG A 398 -18.05 -2.83 16.85
N PRO A 399 -16.87 -3.18 16.29
CA PRO A 399 -15.69 -3.48 17.10
C PRO A 399 -15.23 -2.31 17.96
N ALA A 400 -15.42 -1.07 17.48
CA ALA A 400 -15.09 0.13 18.24
C ALA A 400 -15.94 0.33 19.51
N ASP A 401 -17.12 -0.28 19.60
CA ASP A 401 -17.96 -0.20 20.81
C ASP A 401 -17.30 -0.91 22.02
N ARG A 402 -16.26 -1.74 21.78
CA ARG A 402 -15.47 -2.42 22.82
C ARG A 402 -14.20 -1.67 23.20
N ILE A 403 -13.89 -0.54 22.54
CA ILE A 403 -12.68 0.23 22.77
C ILE A 403 -13.03 1.40 23.71
N ALA A 404 -12.36 1.48 24.85
CA ALA A 404 -12.50 2.61 25.76
C ALA A 404 -11.91 3.89 25.13
N PRO A 405 -12.36 5.10 25.52
CA PRO A 405 -11.78 6.35 25.04
C PRO A 405 -10.25 6.39 25.21
N GLU A 406 -9.54 6.84 24.18
CA GLU A 406 -8.08 6.71 24.10
C GLU A 406 -7.33 8.05 24.18
N MET A 407 -8.00 9.18 23.89
CA MET A 407 -7.31 10.46 23.68
C MET A 407 -6.51 10.94 24.91
N ASP A 408 -7.02 10.73 26.11
CA ASP A 408 -6.32 11.15 27.34
C ASP A 408 -5.04 10.34 27.58
N GLN A 409 -5.08 9.03 27.34
CA GLN A 409 -3.90 8.18 27.43
C GLN A 409 -2.89 8.52 26.34
N LEU A 410 -3.36 8.72 25.10
CA LEU A 410 -2.51 9.10 23.96
C LEU A 410 -1.78 10.42 24.22
N ARG A 411 -2.45 11.43 24.80
CA ARG A 411 -1.81 12.68 25.21
C ARG A 411 -0.72 12.45 26.26
N ALA A 412 -0.97 11.60 27.25
CA ALA A 412 0.00 11.29 28.29
C ALA A 412 1.25 10.57 27.73
N ASP A 413 1.06 9.63 26.81
CA ASP A 413 2.15 8.81 26.24
C ASP A 413 3.18 9.62 25.44
N VAL A 414 2.78 10.76 24.87
CA VAL A 414 3.60 11.59 23.99
C VAL A 414 3.78 13.02 24.53
N ALA A 415 3.42 13.27 25.81
CA ALA A 415 3.40 14.61 26.39
C ALA A 415 4.74 15.37 26.32
N GLU A 416 5.87 14.66 26.39
CA GLU A 416 7.21 15.25 26.32
C GLU A 416 7.63 15.63 24.88
N LEU A 417 6.91 15.15 23.88
CA LEU A 417 7.31 15.19 22.48
C LEU A 417 6.29 15.93 21.58
N ALA A 418 5.01 15.80 21.87
CA ALA A 418 3.94 16.47 21.14
C ALA A 418 3.84 17.95 21.55
N VAL A 419 3.82 18.84 20.58
CA VAL A 419 3.62 20.29 20.81
C VAL A 419 2.18 20.73 20.62
N ASN A 420 1.35 19.89 19.99
CA ASN A 420 -0.06 20.16 19.73
C ASN A 420 -0.85 18.83 19.59
N GLU A 421 -2.15 18.94 19.38
CA GLU A 421 -3.04 17.77 19.22
C GLU A 421 -2.79 16.99 17.92
N GLU A 422 -2.28 17.64 16.87
CA GLU A 422 -1.96 16.99 15.58
C GLU A 422 -0.80 16.00 15.73
N ASP A 423 0.17 16.31 16.59
CA ASP A 423 1.24 15.38 16.96
C ASP A 423 0.70 14.18 17.73
N VAL A 424 -0.24 14.40 18.66
CA VAL A 424 -0.90 13.33 19.41
C VAL A 424 -1.66 12.40 18.44
N LEU A 425 -2.35 12.96 17.45
CA LEU A 425 -3.03 12.18 16.41
C LEU A 425 -2.05 11.46 15.48
N THR A 426 -0.92 12.07 15.15
CA THR A 426 0.16 11.43 14.37
C THR A 426 0.69 10.21 15.11
N TYR A 427 0.95 10.34 16.41
CA TYR A 427 1.31 9.23 17.28
C TYR A 427 0.19 8.18 17.38
N ALA A 428 -1.06 8.60 17.58
CA ALA A 428 -2.19 7.69 17.69
C ALA A 428 -2.33 6.77 16.46
N LEU A 429 -2.18 7.35 15.26
CA LEU A 429 -2.32 6.63 14.00
C LEU A 429 -1.13 5.71 13.70
N PHE A 430 0.07 6.14 14.10
CA PHE A 430 1.32 5.43 13.85
C PHE A 430 2.25 5.53 15.08
N PRO A 431 2.06 4.73 16.14
CA PRO A 431 2.76 4.95 17.42
C PRO A 431 4.29 4.94 17.30
N GLU A 432 4.85 3.95 16.62
CA GLU A 432 6.29 3.81 16.46
C GLU A 432 6.87 4.84 15.48
N ILE A 433 6.35 4.87 14.24
CA ILE A 433 6.85 5.78 13.19
C ILE A 433 6.56 7.24 13.52
N GLY A 434 5.39 7.52 14.09
CA GLY A 434 4.97 8.84 14.53
C GLY A 434 5.86 9.35 15.65
N ARG A 435 6.14 8.53 16.69
CA ARG A 435 7.11 8.89 17.74
C ARG A 435 8.48 9.17 17.15
N GLN A 436 9.01 8.26 16.32
CA GLN A 436 10.31 8.43 15.67
C GLN A 436 10.36 9.71 14.81
N PHE A 437 9.29 10.01 14.08
CA PHE A 437 9.18 11.22 13.26
C PHE A 437 9.21 12.48 14.14
N LEU A 438 8.45 12.50 15.24
CA LEU A 438 8.41 13.63 16.17
C LEU A 438 9.77 13.86 16.85
N GLU A 439 10.46 12.79 17.26
CA GLU A 439 11.85 12.84 17.77
C GLU A 439 12.80 13.45 16.73
N GLN A 440 12.81 12.90 15.50
CA GLN A 440 13.65 13.39 14.41
C GLN A 440 13.35 14.85 14.04
N ARG A 441 12.08 15.25 14.09
CA ARG A 441 11.64 16.63 13.83
C ARG A 441 12.19 17.57 14.90
N ALA A 442 12.13 17.19 16.18
CA ALA A 442 12.67 17.98 17.29
C ALA A 442 14.20 18.11 17.23
N GLU A 443 14.90 17.08 16.79
CA GLU A 443 16.37 17.06 16.64
C GLU A 443 16.86 17.73 15.35
N GLY A 444 15.98 17.99 14.37
CA GLY A 444 16.36 18.50 13.06
C GLY A 444 17.08 17.47 12.18
N THR A 445 16.82 16.18 12.38
CA THR A 445 17.50 15.04 11.73
C THR A 445 16.65 14.37 10.64
N LEU A 446 15.52 14.96 10.26
CA LEU A 446 14.66 14.46 9.18
C LEU A 446 15.39 14.47 7.83
N VAL A 447 15.53 13.28 7.22
CA VAL A 447 16.14 13.11 5.89
C VAL A 447 15.21 12.32 4.98
N PRO A 448 14.68 12.90 3.90
CA PRO A 448 13.77 12.22 3.00
C PRO A 448 14.46 11.13 2.18
N GLU A 449 13.70 10.11 1.77
CA GLU A 449 14.17 9.09 0.83
C GLU A 449 14.64 9.74 -0.49
N PRO A 450 15.82 9.38 -1.02
CA PRO A 450 16.35 9.99 -2.24
C PRO A 450 15.53 9.62 -3.46
N LEU A 451 15.27 10.61 -4.33
CA LEU A 451 14.48 10.45 -5.55
C LEU A 451 15.27 9.78 -6.69
N ASN A 452 16.60 9.93 -6.72
CA ASN A 452 17.52 9.37 -7.73
C ASN A 452 16.93 9.40 -9.15
N PRO A 453 16.74 10.59 -9.76
CA PRO A 453 16.28 10.67 -11.14
C PRO A 453 17.23 9.88 -12.04
N PRO A 454 16.74 9.25 -13.12
CA PRO A 454 17.61 8.60 -14.08
C PRO A 454 18.58 9.67 -14.57
N GLN A 455 19.88 9.47 -14.35
CA GLN A 455 20.86 10.28 -15.05
C GLN A 455 20.54 10.12 -16.53
N ALA A 456 20.41 11.24 -17.25
CA ALA A 456 20.41 11.19 -18.70
C ALA A 456 21.62 10.34 -19.06
N THR A 457 21.40 9.20 -19.69
CA THR A 457 22.47 8.38 -20.25
C THR A 457 23.11 9.22 -21.34
N THR A 458 24.02 10.14 -20.98
CA THR A 458 25.25 10.26 -21.74
C THR A 458 25.77 8.84 -21.81
N ALA A 459 25.88 8.30 -23.01
CA ALA A 459 26.44 6.98 -23.26
C ALA A 459 27.92 6.96 -22.82
N GLU A 460 28.17 7.06 -21.53
CA GLU A 460 29.39 6.64 -20.88
C GLU A 460 29.05 5.27 -20.30
N GLY A 461 29.13 4.26 -21.16
CA GLY A 461 29.19 2.89 -20.67
C GLY A 461 30.30 2.79 -19.63
N CYS A 462 30.11 1.92 -18.63
CA CYS A 462 31.18 1.52 -17.72
C CYS A 462 32.43 1.24 -18.58
N PRO A 463 33.52 2.03 -18.46
CA PRO A 463 34.66 1.83 -19.33
C PRO A 463 35.32 0.52 -18.91
N ALA A 464 34.99 -0.56 -19.62
CA ALA A 464 35.76 -1.78 -19.52
C ALA A 464 37.21 -1.43 -19.87
N PRO A 465 38.20 -1.73 -19.01
CA PRO A 465 39.58 -1.41 -19.30
C PRO A 465 39.99 -2.15 -20.57
N VAL A 466 40.39 -1.39 -21.60
CA VAL A 466 40.83 -1.93 -22.90
C VAL A 466 42.34 -2.17 -22.95
N GLU A 467 43.07 -1.85 -21.88
CA GLU A 467 44.51 -2.07 -21.74
C GLU A 467 44.85 -2.28 -20.26
N PHE A 468 45.40 -3.43 -19.91
CA PHE A 468 45.67 -3.82 -18.52
C PHE A 468 46.74 -4.90 -18.43
N ASN A 469 47.36 -5.03 -17.26
CA ASN A 469 48.33 -6.09 -16.99
C ASN A 469 47.64 -7.25 -16.27
N VAL A 470 47.86 -8.48 -16.75
CA VAL A 470 47.43 -9.70 -16.07
C VAL A 470 48.65 -10.44 -15.55
N THR A 471 48.73 -10.64 -14.23
CA THR A 471 49.77 -11.45 -13.63
C THR A 471 49.24 -12.86 -13.36
N PHE A 472 49.78 -13.86 -14.05
CA PHE A 472 49.40 -15.26 -13.89
C PHE A 472 50.65 -16.08 -13.55
N HIS A 473 50.60 -16.83 -12.44
CA HIS A 473 51.75 -17.59 -11.91
C HIS A 473 53.07 -16.81 -11.73
N GLY A 474 53.00 -15.49 -11.52
CA GLY A 474 54.17 -14.64 -11.29
C GLY A 474 54.77 -14.01 -12.53
N GLU A 475 54.28 -14.32 -13.73
CA GLU A 475 54.58 -13.61 -14.97
C GLU A 475 53.50 -12.57 -15.26
N THR A 476 53.89 -11.38 -15.73
CA THR A 476 52.97 -10.27 -16.03
C THR A 476 52.89 -10.07 -17.53
N TYR A 477 51.69 -10.24 -18.08
CA TYR A 477 51.38 -10.03 -19.48
C TYR A 477 50.68 -8.68 -19.66
N HIS A 478 51.12 -7.89 -20.62
CA HIS A 478 50.47 -6.65 -21.01
C HIS A 478 49.42 -6.93 -22.09
N ILE A 479 48.14 -6.78 -21.73
CA ILE A 479 47.01 -7.08 -22.61
C ILE A 479 46.37 -5.77 -23.08
N LYS A 480 46.17 -5.62 -24.38
CA LYS A 480 45.41 -4.52 -24.99
C LYS A 480 44.37 -5.05 -25.96
N VAL A 481 43.10 -4.69 -25.77
CA VAL A 481 41.99 -5.00 -26.66
C VAL A 481 42.02 -4.03 -27.84
N THR A 482 42.27 -4.56 -29.04
CA THR A 482 42.43 -3.75 -30.27
C THR A 482 41.17 -3.73 -31.14
N GLY A 483 40.21 -4.63 -30.90
CA GLY A 483 38.94 -4.64 -31.61
C GLY A 483 38.02 -5.78 -31.17
N SER A 484 36.80 -5.80 -31.70
CA SER A 484 35.80 -6.85 -31.42
C SER A 484 35.04 -7.22 -32.69
N GLY A 485 34.81 -8.51 -32.92
CA GLY A 485 33.95 -8.99 -34.00
C GLY A 485 32.45 -8.90 -33.69
N HIS A 486 31.62 -9.31 -34.66
CA HIS A 486 30.16 -9.33 -34.53
C HIS A 486 29.71 -10.33 -33.46
N ARG A 487 28.72 -9.93 -32.64
CA ARG A 487 28.11 -10.77 -31.61
C ARG A 487 27.47 -12.01 -32.25
N ARG A 488 27.85 -13.19 -31.79
CA ARG A 488 27.10 -14.45 -32.00
C ARG A 488 26.38 -14.78 -30.68
N GLU A 489 25.31 -15.58 -30.74
CA GLU A 489 24.34 -15.75 -29.64
C GLU A 489 25.00 -15.94 -28.26
N ASP A 490 26.10 -16.71 -28.17
CA ASP A 490 26.78 -16.99 -26.89
C ASP A 490 28.30 -16.64 -26.84
N SER A 491 28.85 -15.94 -27.84
CA SER A 491 30.28 -15.56 -27.82
C SER A 491 30.60 -14.32 -28.65
N ARG A 492 31.68 -13.62 -28.27
CA ARG A 492 32.22 -12.49 -29.03
C ARG A 492 33.74 -12.65 -29.20
N PRO A 493 34.27 -12.73 -30.43
CA PRO A 493 35.71 -12.71 -30.64
C PRO A 493 36.25 -11.31 -30.35
N LEU A 494 37.29 -11.26 -29.51
CA LEU A 494 38.05 -10.05 -29.20
C LEU A 494 39.45 -10.20 -29.79
N TYR A 495 39.89 -9.15 -30.47
CA TYR A 495 41.27 -9.04 -30.93
C TYR A 495 42.07 -8.38 -29.83
N VAL A 496 43.11 -9.06 -29.35
CA VAL A 496 43.97 -8.56 -28.27
C VAL A 496 45.43 -8.58 -28.71
N THR A 497 46.25 -7.70 -28.16
CA THR A 497 47.71 -7.84 -28.21
C THR A 497 48.19 -8.24 -26.83
N VAL A 498 48.94 -9.33 -26.76
CA VAL A 498 49.63 -9.81 -25.55
C VAL A 498 51.12 -9.51 -25.74
N ASP A 499 51.67 -8.61 -24.93
CA ASP A 499 53.06 -8.13 -25.03
C ASP A 499 53.47 -7.66 -26.45
N GLY A 500 52.51 -7.07 -27.17
CA GLY A 500 52.71 -6.51 -28.51
C GLY A 500 52.51 -7.49 -29.67
N LEU A 501 52.23 -8.78 -29.41
CA LEU A 501 51.87 -9.76 -30.43
C LEU A 501 50.35 -9.86 -30.57
N PRO A 502 49.78 -9.71 -31.77
CA PRO A 502 48.33 -9.78 -31.99
C PRO A 502 47.83 -11.22 -31.94
N GLU A 503 46.79 -11.45 -31.14
CA GLU A 503 46.14 -12.75 -30.91
C GLU A 503 44.61 -12.60 -30.99
N GLU A 504 43.93 -13.66 -31.42
CA GLU A 504 42.46 -13.73 -31.42
C GLU A 504 41.98 -14.57 -30.23
N VAL A 505 41.14 -13.98 -29.38
CA VAL A 505 40.61 -14.64 -28.18
C VAL A 505 39.09 -14.69 -28.26
N LEU A 506 38.52 -15.88 -28.11
CA LEU A 506 37.07 -16.08 -28.02
C LEU A 506 36.66 -16.00 -26.55
N LEU A 507 35.85 -15.00 -26.20
CA LEU A 507 35.34 -14.84 -24.84
C LEU A 507 33.91 -15.37 -24.76
N GLU A 508 33.72 -16.39 -23.95
CA GLU A 508 32.44 -16.98 -23.56
C GLU A 508 32.15 -16.54 -22.11
N THR A 509 30.99 -15.97 -21.87
CA THR A 509 30.62 -15.46 -20.54
C THR A 509 29.91 -16.58 -19.78
N LEU A 510 30.59 -17.15 -18.79
CA LEU A 510 30.05 -18.25 -17.99
C LEU A 510 29.37 -17.76 -16.69
N ASP A 511 29.83 -16.63 -16.14
CA ASP A 511 29.26 -15.94 -14.97
C ASP A 511 29.72 -14.45 -14.99
N GLU A 512 28.93 -13.53 -14.42
CA GLU A 512 29.30 -12.11 -14.23
C GLU A 512 29.34 -11.74 -12.74
N ILE A 513 30.33 -10.94 -12.33
CA ILE A 513 30.45 -10.37 -10.98
C ILE A 513 30.42 -8.85 -11.08
N ASP A 514 29.50 -8.22 -10.36
CA ASP A 514 29.30 -6.78 -10.36
C ASP A 514 30.30 -6.10 -9.39
N LEU A 515 31.22 -5.29 -9.92
CA LEU A 515 32.30 -4.65 -9.16
C LEU A 515 31.97 -3.18 -8.86
N ALA A 516 30.98 -2.94 -8.00
CA ALA A 516 30.81 -1.63 -7.38
C ALA A 516 31.84 -1.43 -6.23
N PRO A 517 32.42 -0.23 -6.04
CA PRO A 517 33.46 -0.04 -5.03
C PRO A 517 32.87 0.01 -3.61
N ALA A 518 33.20 -0.97 -2.79
CA ALA A 518 33.00 -0.92 -1.34
C ALA A 518 34.02 0.06 -0.72
N THR A 519 33.53 1.15 -0.14
CA THR A 519 34.33 2.05 0.70
C THR A 519 34.63 1.36 2.03
N VAL A 520 35.86 0.89 2.20
CA VAL A 520 36.35 0.28 3.42
C VAL A 520 37.05 1.34 4.28
N SER A 521 36.43 1.77 5.38
CA SER A 521 37.19 2.30 6.51
C SER A 521 37.63 1.14 7.39
N ARG A 522 38.94 0.86 7.40
CA ARG A 522 39.56 -0.06 8.35
C ARG A 522 39.65 0.63 9.71
N SER A 523 39.00 0.07 10.73
CA SER A 523 39.43 0.26 12.12
C SER A 523 39.46 -1.10 12.83
N ASP A 524 40.69 -1.54 13.01
CA ASP A 524 41.28 -2.23 14.15
C ASP A 524 40.58 -3.44 14.81
N THR A 525 41.40 -4.49 14.91
CA THR A 525 41.12 -5.79 15.48
C THR A 525 41.03 -5.74 17.00
N GLY A 526 39.81 -5.83 17.54
CA GLY A 526 39.55 -6.14 18.94
C GLY A 526 38.70 -7.40 19.06
N LYS A 527 39.23 -8.45 19.70
CA LYS A 527 38.52 -9.69 20.04
C LYS A 527 37.17 -9.38 20.71
N ARG A 528 36.07 -9.58 19.98
CA ARG A 528 34.71 -9.68 20.55
C ARG A 528 34.14 -11.07 20.24
N ALA A 529 33.63 -11.70 21.29
CA ALA A 529 33.07 -13.04 21.28
C ALA A 529 31.93 -13.17 20.25
N ARG A 530 31.88 -14.34 19.58
CA ARG A 530 30.73 -14.78 18.79
C ARG A 530 29.49 -14.83 19.70
N LYS A 531 28.62 -13.83 19.63
CA LYS A 531 27.16 -14.01 19.76
C LYS A 531 26.68 -14.21 18.32
N GLY A 532 26.08 -15.29 17.87
CA GLY A 532 25.44 -16.45 18.48
C GLY A 532 24.32 -16.80 17.50
N HIS A 533 24.66 -17.38 16.35
CA HIS A 533 23.63 -17.89 15.45
C HIS A 533 22.89 -19.04 16.15
N PRO A 534 21.56 -19.11 16.09
CA PRO A 534 20.81 -20.22 16.66
C PRO A 534 21.33 -21.56 16.14
N ARG A 535 21.33 -22.58 16.99
CA ARG A 535 21.62 -23.95 16.55
C ARG A 535 20.52 -24.38 15.58
N ARG A 536 20.82 -25.26 14.61
CA ARG A 536 19.79 -25.85 13.77
C ARG A 536 18.76 -26.63 14.61
N ALA A 537 17.47 -26.41 14.35
CA ALA A 537 16.35 -27.13 14.93
C ALA A 537 16.40 -28.60 14.48
N THR A 538 16.55 -29.51 15.45
CA THR A 538 16.64 -30.96 15.18
C THR A 538 15.84 -31.79 16.16
N ARG A 539 15.42 -31.23 17.30
CA ARG A 539 14.65 -31.95 18.33
C ARG A 539 13.16 -31.66 18.17
N PRO A 540 12.27 -32.59 18.58
CA PRO A 540 10.82 -32.37 18.53
C PRO A 540 10.33 -31.13 19.31
N GLY A 541 11.04 -30.73 20.36
CA GLY A 541 10.75 -29.53 21.14
C GLY A 541 11.45 -28.26 20.67
N ASP A 542 12.24 -28.31 19.59
CA ASP A 542 12.85 -27.10 19.01
C ASP A 542 11.77 -26.32 18.24
N VAL A 543 11.50 -25.10 18.68
CA VAL A 543 10.60 -24.16 18.02
C VAL A 543 11.35 -23.49 16.86
N THR A 544 10.82 -23.60 15.65
CA THR A 544 11.39 -23.00 14.44
C THR A 544 10.32 -22.28 13.62
N THR A 545 10.72 -21.53 12.60
CA THR A 545 9.80 -20.82 11.68
C THR A 545 9.73 -21.50 10.32
N SER A 546 8.58 -21.41 9.65
CA SER A 546 8.39 -21.91 8.28
C SER A 546 8.94 -20.97 7.22
N MET A 547 9.25 -19.71 7.58
CA MET A 547 9.74 -18.69 6.66
C MET A 547 10.64 -17.68 7.37
N PRO A 548 11.56 -16.99 6.65
CA PRO A 548 12.34 -15.91 7.23
C PRO A 548 11.46 -14.76 7.73
N GLY A 549 11.82 -14.16 8.86
CA GLY A 549 11.09 -13.03 9.46
C GLY A 549 11.89 -12.31 10.56
N THR A 550 11.26 -11.34 11.20
CA THR A 550 11.83 -10.58 12.33
C THR A 550 11.07 -10.90 13.61
N VAL A 551 11.76 -11.13 14.72
CA VAL A 551 11.14 -11.36 16.03
C VAL A 551 10.54 -10.06 16.55
N ILE A 552 9.21 -9.99 16.67
CA ILE A 552 8.49 -8.84 17.24
C ILE A 552 8.39 -8.96 18.74
N ASP A 553 8.10 -10.16 19.24
CA ASP A 553 8.00 -10.39 20.68
C ASP A 553 8.33 -11.83 21.07
N VAL A 554 8.81 -12.00 22.29
CA VAL A 554 9.07 -13.30 22.91
C VAL A 554 8.12 -13.45 24.09
N LEU A 555 7.16 -14.37 23.97
CA LEU A 555 6.04 -14.49 24.92
C LEU A 555 6.37 -15.36 26.15
N VAL A 556 7.54 -16.00 26.15
CA VAL A 556 7.96 -16.94 27.20
C VAL A 556 9.36 -16.67 27.71
N SER A 557 9.62 -17.12 28.95
CA SER A 557 10.94 -17.05 29.59
C SER A 557 11.52 -18.45 29.85
N GLU A 558 12.84 -18.55 29.98
CA GLU A 558 13.50 -19.80 30.40
C GLU A 558 12.96 -20.30 31.75
N GLY A 559 12.66 -21.59 31.83
CA GLY A 559 12.04 -22.25 32.99
C GLY A 559 10.50 -22.21 32.99
N GLN A 560 9.85 -21.53 32.04
CA GLN A 560 8.39 -21.46 31.96
C GLN A 560 7.79 -22.78 31.45
N GLN A 561 6.70 -23.24 32.07
CA GLN A 561 5.90 -24.35 31.55
C GLN A 561 4.99 -23.87 30.41
N VAL A 562 4.95 -24.63 29.32
CA VAL A 562 4.10 -24.38 28.16
C VAL A 562 3.40 -25.66 27.73
N THR A 563 2.19 -25.53 27.20
CA THR A 563 1.41 -26.63 26.62
C THR A 563 1.60 -26.66 25.11
N ALA A 564 1.56 -27.84 24.49
CA ALA A 564 1.55 -27.94 23.03
C ALA A 564 0.42 -27.09 22.44
N GLY A 565 0.76 -26.18 21.53
CA GLY A 565 -0.14 -25.21 20.94
C GLY A 565 -0.11 -23.80 21.56
N ASP A 566 0.50 -23.63 22.74
CA ASP A 566 0.62 -22.30 23.38
C ASP A 566 1.52 -21.39 22.54
N PRO A 567 1.17 -20.12 22.33
CA PRO A 567 2.01 -19.18 21.58
C PRO A 567 3.26 -18.83 22.39
N VAL A 568 4.45 -19.01 21.78
CA VAL A 568 5.73 -18.77 22.47
C VAL A 568 6.56 -17.63 21.88
N LEU A 569 6.29 -17.25 20.64
CA LEU A 569 7.03 -16.23 19.90
C LEU A 569 6.08 -15.53 18.91
N VAL A 570 6.27 -14.23 18.68
CA VAL A 570 5.60 -13.48 17.60
C VAL A 570 6.65 -13.06 16.57
N LEU A 571 6.45 -13.47 15.32
CA LEU A 571 7.29 -13.09 14.18
C LEU A 571 6.52 -12.16 13.24
N GLU A 572 7.17 -11.11 12.78
CA GLU A 572 6.73 -10.34 11.62
C GLU A 572 7.44 -10.88 10.38
N ALA A 573 6.64 -11.31 9.41
CA ALA A 573 7.10 -11.53 8.05
C ALA A 573 6.12 -10.85 7.10
N MET A 574 6.62 -10.19 6.06
CA MET A 574 5.77 -9.55 5.06
C MET A 574 4.79 -8.50 5.63
N LYS A 575 5.18 -7.78 6.70
CA LYS A 575 4.35 -6.81 7.45
C LYS A 575 3.11 -7.42 8.11
N MET A 576 3.16 -8.71 8.39
CA MET A 576 2.08 -9.47 9.03
C MET A 576 2.66 -10.26 10.18
N GLU A 577 1.92 -10.33 11.28
CA GLU A 577 2.36 -11.01 12.49
C GLU A 577 1.84 -12.46 12.52
N SER A 578 2.69 -13.37 12.97
CA SER A 578 2.32 -14.77 13.20
C SER A 578 2.87 -15.25 14.54
N GLU A 579 2.00 -15.85 15.34
CA GLU A 579 2.40 -16.57 16.54
C GLU A 579 2.96 -17.94 16.18
N ILE A 580 4.13 -18.26 16.70
CA ILE A 580 4.72 -19.59 16.59
C ILE A 580 4.30 -20.38 17.84
N PRO A 581 3.54 -21.48 17.69
CA PRO A 581 3.10 -22.29 18.82
C PRO A 581 4.20 -23.24 19.32
N ALA A 582 4.13 -23.62 20.58
CA ALA A 582 4.92 -24.69 21.16
C ALA A 582 4.59 -26.03 20.49
N PRO A 583 5.56 -26.76 19.90
CA PRO A 583 5.31 -28.05 19.26
C PRO A 583 5.01 -29.18 20.25
N VAL A 584 5.42 -29.02 21.51
CA VAL A 584 5.25 -30.02 22.59
C VAL A 584 4.91 -29.34 23.91
N THR A 585 4.22 -30.05 24.80
CA THR A 585 4.08 -29.65 26.21
C THR A 585 5.39 -29.91 26.93
N GLY A 586 5.87 -28.95 27.72
CA GLY A 586 7.15 -29.08 28.42
C GLY A 586 7.58 -27.80 29.13
N VAL A 587 8.87 -27.73 29.47
CA VAL A 587 9.52 -26.56 30.08
C VAL A 587 10.44 -25.90 29.07
N VAL A 588 10.35 -24.58 28.93
CA VAL A 588 11.24 -23.79 28.09
C VAL A 588 12.66 -23.87 28.66
N LYS A 589 13.58 -24.50 27.93
CA LYS A 589 14.96 -24.72 28.34
C LYS A 589 15.86 -23.54 27.97
N ALA A 590 15.67 -22.98 26.79
CA ALA A 590 16.48 -21.88 26.26
C ALA A 590 15.68 -21.02 25.30
N VAL A 591 15.92 -19.70 25.33
CA VAL A 591 15.42 -18.74 24.35
C VAL A 591 16.62 -18.18 23.58
N ASN A 592 16.76 -18.54 22.31
CA ASN A 592 17.95 -18.27 21.50
C ASN A 592 17.85 -16.99 20.66
N VAL A 593 16.74 -16.26 20.76
CA VAL A 593 16.45 -15.05 19.97
C VAL A 593 16.00 -13.90 20.85
N THR A 594 16.18 -12.69 20.35
CA THR A 594 15.76 -11.45 21.02
C THR A 594 14.86 -10.62 20.11
N LYS A 595 14.06 -9.72 20.69
CA LYS A 595 13.23 -8.77 19.95
C LYS A 595 14.07 -7.97 18.94
N GLY A 596 13.58 -7.86 17.71
CA GLY A 596 14.24 -7.21 16.58
C GLY A 596 15.26 -8.09 15.82
N GLN A 597 15.51 -9.32 16.27
CA GLN A 597 16.43 -10.24 15.61
C GLN A 597 15.78 -10.94 14.41
N ALA A 598 16.53 -11.16 13.33
CA ALA A 598 16.10 -11.99 12.21
C ALA A 598 16.02 -13.47 12.62
N ALA A 599 14.95 -14.14 12.21
CA ALA A 599 14.69 -15.57 12.39
C ALA A 599 14.60 -16.23 11.01
N ASN A 600 15.31 -17.35 10.82
CA ASN A 600 15.28 -18.10 9.56
C ASN A 600 14.69 -19.50 9.75
N PRO A 601 14.17 -20.13 8.69
CA PRO A 601 13.84 -21.54 8.72
C PRO A 601 15.03 -22.38 9.16
N ASP A 602 14.75 -23.50 9.81
CA ASP A 602 15.73 -24.42 10.40
C ASP A 602 16.49 -23.90 11.63
N ASP A 603 16.35 -22.64 12.05
CA ASP A 603 16.93 -22.15 13.30
C ASP A 603 16.10 -22.59 14.52
N ALA A 604 16.75 -23.06 15.59
CA ALA A 604 16.11 -23.36 16.88
C ALA A 604 15.93 -22.07 17.70
N LEU A 605 14.77 -21.44 17.55
CA LEU A 605 14.46 -20.14 18.16
C LEU A 605 14.23 -20.28 19.67
N ILE A 606 13.51 -21.31 20.08
CA ILE A 606 13.24 -21.68 21.47
C ILE A 606 13.41 -23.20 21.61
N GLU A 607 14.01 -23.67 22.71
CA GLU A 607 14.12 -25.10 23.02
C GLU A 607 13.15 -25.47 24.15
N ILE A 608 12.24 -26.42 23.90
CA ILE A 608 11.30 -26.95 24.90
C ILE A 608 11.68 -28.38 25.23
N GLU A 609 11.81 -28.67 26.53
CA GLU A 609 12.08 -30.01 27.06
C GLU A 609 10.77 -30.61 27.56
N ALA A 610 10.31 -31.69 26.92
CA ALA A 610 9.03 -32.35 27.18
C ALA A 610 8.99 -33.08 28.52
#